data_AF-M0C9V1-F1
#
_entry.id   AF-M0C9V1-F1
#
_cell.length_a   1.000
_cell.length_b   1.000
_cell.length_c   1.000
_cell.angle_alpha   90.00
_cell.angle_beta   90.00
_cell.angle_gamma   90.00
#
_symmetry.space_group_name_H-M   'P 1'
#
loop_
_entity.id
_entity.type
_entity.pdbx_description
1 polymer ?
#
loop_
_entity_poly.entity_id
_entity_poly.type
_entity_poly.pdbx_seq_one_letter_code
_entity_poly.pdbx_strand_id
1 'polypeptide(L)'
;MPSLRSLLERLTDDRLRAATLVGVASIPVTLVLALDAIPRDGVGIGGLSPTIPLLAAGLFVGYYYHDRPIASRRAGVRTGLVGSVGVLAVSVADLVTTLGFESPAMTAVTVALFLVEIVLGAVFMAVLTMASAIVGAWIAGELARVHDPATPRAERERPVDDSQWWLPIVVYVLATPLVLLFVFWIVPDGGPGVIVAVLLLFCLVFAAVATVMAFVKDAGTLVDARAAWQPLSVAYVAGPVGVYALVYLVASLRQSIHPPGDAMYGFVVALWASSLVYLINRHRYVGTP
;
A
#
# COMPACT_ATOMS: atom_id res chain seq x y z
N MET A 1 15.99 17.67 -19.80
CA MET A 1 15.73 16.24 -19.56
C MET A 1 16.98 15.62 -18.94
N PRO A 2 16.88 14.87 -17.84
CA PRO A 2 18.06 14.25 -17.22
C PRO A 2 18.68 13.22 -18.17
N SER A 3 20.01 13.13 -18.21
CA SER A 3 20.74 12.18 -19.07
C SER A 3 20.62 10.76 -18.52
N LEU A 4 20.68 9.76 -19.39
CA LEU A 4 20.62 8.33 -19.01
C LEU A 4 21.74 7.96 -18.02
N ARG A 5 22.93 8.60 -18.13
CA ARG A 5 24.01 8.51 -17.14
C ARG A 5 23.61 9.04 -15.77
N SER A 6 22.94 10.19 -15.70
CA SER A 6 22.48 10.76 -14.42
C SER A 6 21.41 9.91 -13.73
N LEU A 7 20.60 9.18 -14.52
CA LEU A 7 19.65 8.21 -13.98
C LEU A 7 20.37 6.95 -13.48
N LEU A 8 21.36 6.44 -14.21
CA LEU A 8 22.17 5.29 -13.79
C LEU A 8 22.99 5.60 -12.54
N GLU A 9 23.65 6.76 -12.45
CA GLU A 9 24.35 7.21 -11.23
C GLU A 9 23.40 7.36 -10.05
N ARG A 10 22.20 7.89 -10.28
CA ARG A 10 21.16 7.89 -9.23
C ARG A 10 20.74 6.49 -8.84
N LEU A 11 20.72 5.52 -9.76
CA LEU A 11 20.39 4.11 -9.50
C LEU A 11 21.56 3.27 -8.94
N THR A 12 22.79 3.78 -8.96
CA THR A 12 23.97 3.16 -8.35
C THR A 12 24.50 3.89 -7.13
N ASP A 13 23.87 5.00 -6.69
CA ASP A 13 24.22 5.71 -5.45
C ASP A 13 24.42 4.72 -4.29
N ASP A 14 25.66 4.65 -3.78
CA ASP A 14 26.10 3.67 -2.77
C ASP A 14 25.23 3.70 -1.52
N ARG A 15 24.63 4.85 -1.21
CA ARG A 15 23.76 5.03 -0.05
C ARG A 15 22.47 4.21 -0.14
N LEU A 16 21.99 3.93 -1.35
CA LEU A 16 20.71 3.26 -1.62
C LEU A 16 20.87 1.99 -2.46
N ARG A 17 22.11 1.50 -2.62
CA ARG A 17 22.41 0.29 -3.40
C ARG A 17 21.65 -0.93 -2.89
N ALA A 18 21.52 -1.10 -1.57
CA ALA A 18 20.75 -2.21 -1.00
C ALA A 18 19.27 -2.16 -1.42
N ALA A 19 18.66 -0.96 -1.47
CA ALA A 19 17.29 -0.79 -1.94
C ALA A 19 17.11 -1.20 -3.41
N THR A 20 18.05 -0.83 -4.29
CA THR A 20 18.04 -1.30 -5.70
C THR A 20 18.16 -2.82 -5.75
N LEU A 21 19.13 -3.40 -5.04
CA LEU A 21 19.39 -4.85 -5.08
C LEU A 21 18.20 -5.66 -4.58
N VAL A 22 17.57 -5.21 -3.49
CA VAL A 22 16.36 -5.86 -2.96
C VAL A 22 15.18 -5.72 -3.93
N GLY A 23 15.03 -4.55 -4.57
CA GLY A 23 14.05 -4.36 -5.65
C GLY A 23 14.28 -5.33 -6.81
N VAL A 24 15.51 -5.46 -7.31
CA VAL A 24 15.87 -6.41 -8.38
C VAL A 24 15.62 -7.86 -7.93
N ALA A 25 16.00 -8.22 -6.70
CA ALA A 25 15.81 -9.56 -6.16
C ALA A 25 14.33 -9.95 -6.04
N SER A 26 13.42 -8.97 -5.90
CA SER A 26 11.98 -9.24 -5.87
C SER A 26 11.40 -9.63 -7.24
N ILE A 27 12.03 -9.20 -8.35
CA ILE A 27 11.55 -9.46 -9.72
C ILE A 27 11.40 -10.95 -10.02
N PRO A 28 12.43 -11.81 -9.88
CA PRO A 28 12.29 -13.23 -10.20
C PRO A 28 11.23 -13.91 -9.33
N VAL A 29 11.12 -13.53 -8.05
CA VAL A 29 10.10 -14.09 -7.14
C VAL A 29 8.70 -13.69 -7.60
N THR A 30 8.49 -12.42 -7.95
CA THR A 30 7.22 -11.93 -8.51
C THR A 30 6.85 -12.68 -9.79
N LEU A 31 7.82 -12.91 -10.70
CA LEU A 31 7.56 -13.64 -11.94
C LEU A 31 7.18 -15.10 -11.68
N VAL A 32 7.88 -15.79 -10.77
CA VAL A 32 7.55 -17.18 -10.41
C VAL A 32 6.15 -17.27 -9.80
N LEU A 33 5.80 -16.39 -8.86
CA LEU A 33 4.47 -16.38 -8.27
C LEU A 33 3.38 -16.00 -9.27
N ALA A 34 3.69 -15.15 -10.25
CA ALA A 34 2.76 -14.81 -11.31
C ALA A 34 2.45 -16.02 -12.22
N LEU A 35 3.43 -16.88 -12.49
CA LEU A 35 3.22 -18.10 -13.28
C LEU A 35 2.26 -19.08 -12.59
N ASP A 36 2.38 -19.23 -11.27
CA ASP A 36 1.48 -20.10 -10.47
C ASP A 36 0.07 -19.51 -10.31
N ALA A 37 -0.07 -18.20 -10.47
CA ALA A 37 -1.33 -17.49 -10.25
C ALA A 37 -2.28 -17.52 -11.47
N ILE A 38 -1.87 -18.04 -12.63
CA ILE A 38 -2.70 -18.10 -13.85
C ILE A 38 -3.79 -19.18 -13.68
N PRO A 39 -5.08 -18.80 -13.51
CA PRO A 39 -6.18 -19.76 -13.56
C PRO A 39 -6.35 -20.20 -15.02
N ARG A 40 -6.56 -21.50 -15.27
CA ARG A 40 -6.64 -22.05 -16.64
C ARG A 40 -7.80 -21.50 -17.48
N ASP A 41 -8.80 -20.85 -16.87
CA ASP A 41 -10.09 -20.57 -17.53
C ASP A 41 -10.67 -19.15 -17.30
N GLY A 42 -9.89 -18.11 -16.93
CA GLY A 42 -10.49 -16.77 -16.76
C GLY A 42 -9.56 -15.58 -16.60
N VAL A 43 -10.03 -14.42 -17.10
CA VAL A 43 -9.40 -13.09 -16.94
C VAL A 43 -9.39 -12.71 -15.45
N GLY A 44 -8.24 -12.82 -14.80
CA GLY A 44 -8.06 -12.48 -13.40
C GLY A 44 -7.94 -10.97 -13.20
N ILE A 45 -9.06 -10.29 -12.90
CA ILE A 45 -9.03 -8.89 -12.52
C ILE A 45 -8.60 -8.76 -11.05
N GLY A 46 -7.38 -8.26 -10.82
CA GLY A 46 -6.98 -7.62 -9.56
C GLY A 46 -6.91 -8.53 -8.33
N GLY A 47 -5.83 -9.29 -8.21
CA GLY A 47 -5.39 -9.90 -6.94
C GLY A 47 -3.97 -9.44 -6.58
N LEU A 48 -3.71 -9.19 -5.29
CA LEU A 48 -2.39 -8.76 -4.78
C LEU A 48 -1.26 -9.81 -4.93
N SER A 49 -1.52 -10.98 -5.54
CA SER A 49 -0.61 -12.13 -5.58
C SER A 49 0.81 -11.81 -6.07
N PRO A 50 1.04 -11.07 -7.18
CA PRO A 50 2.39 -10.75 -7.64
C PRO A 50 3.06 -9.59 -6.88
N THR A 51 2.31 -8.84 -6.08
CA THR A 51 2.81 -7.63 -5.39
C THR A 51 3.44 -7.93 -4.02
N ILE A 52 3.11 -9.07 -3.41
CA ILE A 52 3.58 -9.45 -2.06
C ILE A 52 5.12 -9.43 -1.94
N PRO A 53 5.91 -10.03 -2.87
CA PRO A 53 7.37 -9.98 -2.77
C PRO A 53 7.90 -8.56 -2.76
N LEU A 54 7.27 -7.66 -3.53
CA LEU A 54 7.68 -6.27 -3.61
C LEU A 54 7.33 -5.49 -2.33
N LEU A 55 6.18 -5.78 -1.72
CA LEU A 55 5.82 -5.22 -0.41
C LEU A 55 6.76 -5.71 0.68
N ALA A 56 7.10 -6.99 0.69
CA ALA A 56 8.07 -7.58 1.63
C ALA A 56 9.47 -6.97 1.46
N ALA A 57 9.91 -6.77 0.21
CA ALA A 57 11.12 -6.03 -0.12
C ALA A 57 11.10 -4.60 0.44
N GLY A 58 9.98 -3.88 0.28
CA GLY A 58 9.79 -2.57 0.89
C GLY A 58 9.93 -2.60 2.41
N LEU A 59 9.27 -3.56 3.07
CA LEU A 59 9.31 -3.74 4.53
C LEU A 59 10.73 -3.98 5.02
N PHE A 60 11.43 -4.91 4.37
CA PHE A 60 12.82 -5.27 4.68
C PHE A 60 13.77 -4.07 4.54
N VAL A 61 13.65 -3.33 3.44
CA VAL A 61 14.45 -2.11 3.21
C VAL A 61 14.12 -1.06 4.27
N GLY A 62 12.86 -0.91 4.64
CA GLY A 62 12.44 -0.06 5.76
C GLY A 62 13.13 -0.39 7.07
N TYR A 63 13.13 -1.68 7.42
CA TYR A 63 13.79 -2.22 8.61
C TYR A 63 15.32 -1.97 8.56
N TYR A 64 15.95 -2.27 7.42
CA TYR A 64 17.39 -2.08 7.22
C TYR A 64 17.83 -0.61 7.33
N TYR A 65 17.01 0.32 6.85
CA TYR A 65 17.31 1.77 6.88
C TYR A 65 16.66 2.51 8.05
N HIS A 66 16.23 1.82 9.12
CA HIS A 66 15.45 2.42 10.21
C HIS A 66 16.15 3.60 10.91
N ASP A 67 17.47 3.54 11.09
CA ASP A 67 18.29 4.61 11.68
C ASP A 67 18.32 5.91 10.84
N ARG A 68 17.84 5.86 9.59
CA ARG A 68 17.92 6.96 8.63
C ARG A 68 16.54 7.22 8.02
N PRO A 69 15.64 7.97 8.70
CA PRO A 69 14.23 8.08 8.30
C PRO A 69 14.01 8.67 6.90
N ILE A 70 14.83 9.64 6.47
CA ILE A 70 14.78 10.17 5.09
C ILE A 70 15.26 9.11 4.09
N ALA A 71 16.25 8.31 4.45
CA ALA A 71 16.75 7.23 3.60
C ALA A 71 15.72 6.11 3.47
N SER A 72 15.03 5.71 4.55
CA SER A 72 13.99 4.68 4.50
C SER A 72 12.86 5.00 3.50
N ARG A 73 12.33 6.23 3.51
CA ARG A 73 11.31 6.66 2.52
C ARG A 73 11.82 6.57 1.08
N ARG A 74 13.01 7.14 0.82
CA ARG A 74 13.62 7.13 -0.52
C ARG A 74 13.99 5.71 -0.96
N ALA A 75 14.43 4.87 -0.04
CA ALA A 75 14.77 3.48 -0.25
C ALA A 75 13.52 2.67 -0.61
N GLY A 76 12.40 2.86 0.09
CA GLY A 76 11.12 2.25 -0.25
C GLY A 76 10.62 2.64 -1.65
N VAL A 77 10.63 3.94 -1.99
CA VAL A 77 10.27 4.42 -3.35
C VAL A 77 11.14 3.76 -4.42
N ARG A 78 12.47 3.74 -4.21
CA ARG A 78 13.42 3.16 -5.16
C ARG A 78 13.23 1.65 -5.32
N THR A 79 13.00 0.95 -4.21
CA THR A 79 12.71 -0.49 -4.22
C THR A 79 11.46 -0.77 -5.05
N GLY A 80 10.40 0.01 -4.87
CA GLY A 80 9.16 -0.12 -5.65
C GLY A 80 9.31 0.20 -7.13
N LEU A 81 10.02 1.28 -7.48
CA LEU A 81 10.27 1.63 -8.88
C LEU A 81 11.12 0.58 -9.61
N VAL A 82 12.07 -0.05 -8.91
CA VAL A 82 12.92 -1.09 -9.50
C VAL A 82 12.15 -2.41 -9.58
N GLY A 83 11.49 -2.81 -8.51
CA GLY A 83 10.75 -4.08 -8.47
C GLY A 83 9.46 -4.08 -9.27
N SER A 84 8.87 -2.91 -9.56
CA SER A 84 7.66 -2.80 -10.41
C SER A 84 7.90 -3.34 -11.81
N VAL A 85 9.13 -3.39 -12.29
CA VAL A 85 9.50 -4.04 -13.56
C VAL A 85 8.98 -5.48 -13.63
N GLY A 86 9.05 -6.23 -12.52
CA GLY A 86 8.53 -7.60 -12.47
C GLY A 86 7.01 -7.64 -12.62
N VAL A 87 6.29 -6.76 -11.92
CA VAL A 87 4.82 -6.66 -12.01
C VAL A 87 4.38 -6.21 -13.41
N LEU A 88 5.03 -5.18 -13.95
CA LEU A 88 4.73 -4.64 -15.28
C LEU A 88 5.04 -5.66 -16.39
N ALA A 89 6.04 -6.52 -16.23
CA ALA A 89 6.32 -7.59 -17.18
C ALA A 89 5.18 -8.60 -17.26
N VAL A 90 4.52 -8.90 -16.13
CA VAL A 90 3.31 -9.74 -16.11
C VAL A 90 2.17 -9.04 -16.84
N SER A 91 1.92 -7.76 -16.55
CA SER A 91 0.90 -6.97 -17.26
C SER A 91 1.14 -6.92 -18.77
N VAL A 92 2.40 -6.85 -19.22
CA VAL A 92 2.75 -6.90 -20.65
C VAL A 92 2.41 -8.27 -21.26
N ALA A 93 2.67 -9.37 -20.54
CA ALA A 93 2.30 -10.70 -21.01
C ALA A 93 0.76 -10.80 -21.17
N ASP A 94 0.00 -10.31 -20.20
CA ASP A 94 -1.46 -10.28 -20.24
C ASP A 94 -1.98 -9.46 -21.42
N LEU A 95 -1.39 -8.28 -21.66
CA LEU A 95 -1.72 -7.46 -22.82
C LEU A 95 -1.52 -8.23 -24.13
N VAL A 96 -0.37 -8.89 -24.31
CA VAL A 96 -0.05 -9.62 -25.55
C VAL A 96 -1.09 -10.71 -25.82
N THR A 97 -1.52 -11.42 -24.77
CA THR A 97 -2.58 -12.43 -24.92
C THR A 97 -3.93 -11.81 -25.29
N THR A 98 -4.25 -10.63 -24.73
CA THR A 98 -5.51 -9.93 -24.98
C THR A 98 -5.60 -9.40 -26.42
N LEU A 99 -4.53 -8.78 -26.93
CA LEU A 99 -4.52 -8.18 -28.27
C LEU A 99 -4.70 -9.21 -29.39
N GLY A 100 -4.40 -10.49 -29.16
CA GLY A 100 -4.56 -11.57 -30.14
C GLY A 100 -6.00 -11.84 -30.57
N PHE A 101 -6.99 -11.30 -29.85
CA PHE A 101 -8.42 -11.58 -30.06
C PHE A 101 -9.26 -10.34 -30.38
N GLU A 102 -8.65 -9.16 -30.44
CA GLU A 102 -9.37 -7.88 -30.60
C GLU A 102 -9.41 -7.38 -32.05
N SER A 103 -10.40 -6.54 -32.36
CA SER A 103 -10.44 -5.80 -33.62
C SER A 103 -9.40 -4.66 -33.61
N PRO A 104 -8.90 -4.20 -34.78
CA PRO A 104 -7.83 -3.18 -34.84
C PRO A 104 -8.16 -1.87 -34.11
N ALA A 105 -9.44 -1.46 -34.10
CA ALA A 105 -9.88 -0.27 -33.38
C ALA A 105 -9.81 -0.46 -31.86
N MET A 106 -10.22 -1.63 -31.36
CA MET A 106 -10.11 -1.98 -29.95
C MET A 106 -8.65 -2.13 -29.52
N THR A 107 -7.81 -2.76 -30.35
CA THR A 107 -6.36 -2.84 -30.13
C THR A 107 -5.73 -1.48 -29.85
N ALA A 108 -6.07 -0.46 -30.65
CA ALA A 108 -5.54 0.89 -30.46
C ALA A 108 -5.96 1.51 -29.11
N VAL A 109 -7.22 1.31 -28.70
CA VAL A 109 -7.74 1.77 -27.41
C VAL A 109 -7.07 1.03 -26.26
N THR A 110 -6.96 -0.30 -26.34
CA THR A 110 -6.34 -1.15 -25.32
C THR A 110 -4.88 -0.79 -25.11
N VAL A 111 -4.10 -0.57 -26.19
CA VAL A 111 -2.71 -0.12 -26.09
C VAL A 111 -2.61 1.25 -25.42
N ALA A 112 -3.49 2.20 -25.75
CA ALA A 112 -3.49 3.53 -25.15
C ALA A 112 -3.77 3.47 -23.64
N LEU A 113 -4.78 2.70 -23.22
CA LEU A 113 -5.11 2.48 -21.81
C LEU A 113 -3.98 1.78 -21.05
N PHE A 114 -3.34 0.79 -21.69
CA PHE A 114 -2.23 0.06 -21.09
C PHE A 114 -1.01 0.95 -20.80
N LEU A 115 -0.72 1.94 -21.66
CA LEU A 115 0.35 2.89 -21.38
C LEU A 115 0.06 3.74 -20.13
N VAL A 116 -1.20 4.11 -19.93
CA VAL A 116 -1.64 4.80 -18.71
C VAL A 116 -1.52 3.88 -17.50
N GLU A 117 -1.94 2.62 -17.65
CA GLU A 117 -1.81 1.59 -16.61
C GLU A 117 -0.35 1.38 -16.20
N ILE A 118 0.60 1.32 -17.13
CA ILE A 118 2.03 1.17 -16.80
C ILE A 118 2.50 2.29 -15.88
N VAL A 119 2.22 3.55 -16.26
CA VAL A 119 2.68 4.71 -15.50
C VAL A 119 2.03 4.72 -14.12
N LEU A 120 0.70 4.52 -14.08
CA LEU A 120 -0.07 4.54 -12.86
C LEU A 120 0.32 3.39 -11.93
N GLY A 121 0.53 2.19 -12.48
CA GLY A 121 0.99 1.00 -11.79
C GLY A 121 2.37 1.20 -11.18
N ALA A 122 3.34 1.74 -11.93
CA ALA A 122 4.67 2.00 -11.39
C ALA A 122 4.63 3.01 -10.22
N VAL A 123 3.85 4.09 -10.35
CA VAL A 123 3.65 5.08 -9.28
C VAL A 123 2.98 4.43 -8.07
N PHE A 124 1.92 3.66 -8.30
CA PHE A 124 1.19 2.94 -7.26
C PHE A 124 2.11 1.98 -6.48
N MET A 125 2.91 1.17 -7.19
CA MET A 125 3.87 0.26 -6.58
C MET A 125 4.93 1.01 -5.76
N ALA A 126 5.44 2.14 -6.27
CA ALA A 126 6.39 2.97 -5.53
C ALA A 126 5.81 3.55 -4.24
N VAL A 127 4.54 3.95 -4.25
CA VAL A 127 3.83 4.42 -3.05
C VAL A 127 3.62 3.29 -2.05
N LEU A 128 3.18 2.12 -2.51
CA LEU A 128 2.97 0.96 -1.66
C LEU A 128 4.26 0.49 -0.98
N THR A 129 5.38 0.39 -1.72
CA THR A 129 6.66 0.00 -1.13
C THR A 129 7.23 1.08 -0.22
N MET A 130 6.99 2.36 -0.50
CA MET A 130 7.33 3.43 0.42
C MET A 130 6.56 3.29 1.73
N ALA A 131 5.25 3.05 1.69
CA ALA A 131 4.44 2.84 2.87
C ALA A 131 4.93 1.60 3.65
N SER A 132 5.19 0.49 2.95
CA SER A 132 5.77 -0.71 3.55
C SER A 132 7.12 -0.44 4.23
N ALA A 133 8.00 0.34 3.60
CA ALA A 133 9.28 0.72 4.20
C ALA A 133 9.11 1.61 5.45
N ILE A 134 8.12 2.49 5.45
CA ILE A 134 7.80 3.30 6.64
C ILE A 134 7.34 2.40 7.80
N VAL A 135 6.49 1.42 7.52
CA VAL A 135 6.05 0.43 8.51
C VAL A 135 7.24 -0.39 9.01
N GLY A 136 8.12 -0.84 8.12
CA GLY A 136 9.32 -1.62 8.48
C GLY A 136 10.28 -0.85 9.38
N ALA A 137 10.51 0.43 9.07
CA ALA A 137 11.31 1.31 9.93
C ALA A 137 10.67 1.54 11.30
N TRP A 138 9.34 1.64 11.34
CA TRP A 138 8.61 1.79 12.60
C TRP A 138 8.70 0.51 13.47
N ILE A 139 8.53 -0.68 12.88
CA ILE A 139 8.71 -1.96 13.59
C ILE A 139 10.11 -2.06 14.18
N ALA A 140 11.14 -1.75 13.39
CA ALA A 140 12.53 -1.76 13.86
C ALA A 140 12.73 -0.81 15.05
N GLY A 141 12.17 0.40 14.98
CA GLY A 141 12.22 1.37 16.08
C GLY A 141 11.44 0.94 17.33
N GLU A 142 10.33 0.22 17.19
CA GLU A 142 9.61 -0.37 18.33
C GLU A 142 10.43 -1.49 18.99
N LEU A 143 11.01 -2.39 18.20
CA LEU A 143 11.86 -3.48 18.70
C LEU A 143 13.11 -2.94 19.40
N ALA A 144 13.76 -1.92 18.83
CA ALA A 144 14.91 -1.26 19.45
C ALA A 144 14.54 -0.63 20.81
N ARG A 145 13.34 -0.03 20.92
CA ARG A 145 12.85 0.55 22.19
C ARG A 145 12.58 -0.48 23.27
N VAL A 146 12.10 -1.66 22.90
CA VAL A 146 11.94 -2.78 23.85
C VAL A 146 13.31 -3.29 24.33
N HIS A 147 14.33 -3.23 23.47
CA HIS A 147 15.65 -3.74 23.77
C HIS A 147 16.52 -2.77 24.60
N ASP A 148 16.39 -1.46 24.39
CA ASP A 148 17.14 -0.43 25.14
C ASP A 148 16.21 0.68 25.68
N PRO A 149 15.62 0.49 26.87
CA PRO A 149 14.74 1.49 27.48
C PRO A 149 15.50 2.72 28.03
N ALA A 150 16.84 2.74 27.99
CA ALA A 150 17.66 3.77 28.64
C ALA A 150 18.04 4.95 27.74
N THR A 151 17.66 4.94 26.44
CA THR A 151 17.97 6.05 25.53
C THR A 151 17.24 7.34 25.98
N PRO A 152 17.97 8.39 26.41
CA PRO A 152 17.35 9.61 26.90
C PRO A 152 16.63 10.30 25.74
N ARG A 153 15.32 10.48 25.91
CA ARG A 153 14.47 11.20 24.97
C ARG A 153 15.00 12.64 24.86
N ALA A 154 15.50 13.03 23.69
CA ALA A 154 15.66 14.45 23.41
C ALA A 154 14.27 15.07 23.50
N GLU A 155 14.05 15.82 24.57
CA GLU A 155 12.80 16.46 24.98
C GLU A 155 12.44 17.53 23.95
N ARG A 156 11.92 17.08 22.80
CA ARG A 156 11.25 17.95 21.85
C ARG A 156 9.81 18.04 22.32
N GLU A 157 9.55 19.00 23.20
CA GLU A 157 8.22 19.50 23.47
C GLU A 157 7.62 20.03 22.16
N ARG A 158 7.01 19.14 21.38
CA ARG A 158 6.12 19.54 20.29
C ARG A 158 4.71 19.53 20.87
N PRO A 159 3.97 20.64 20.77
CA PRO A 159 2.57 20.65 21.20
C PRO A 159 1.80 19.57 20.43
N VAL A 160 1.02 18.78 21.18
CA VAL A 160 0.19 17.66 20.67
C VAL A 160 -0.78 18.12 19.57
N ASP A 161 -1.23 19.37 19.66
CA ASP A 161 -2.25 19.96 18.79
C ASP A 161 -1.81 20.19 17.33
N ASP A 162 -0.51 20.15 17.02
CA ASP A 162 -0.01 20.49 15.67
C ASP A 162 0.12 19.28 14.73
N SER A 163 -0.24 18.06 15.19
CA SER A 163 -0.21 16.87 14.33
C SER A 163 -1.40 16.89 13.36
N GLN A 164 -1.14 17.16 12.08
CA GLN A 164 -2.14 17.08 10.99
C GLN A 164 -2.36 15.63 10.48
N TRP A 165 -1.71 14.64 11.08
CA TRP A 165 -1.75 13.25 10.60
C TRP A 165 -3.09 12.55 10.82
N TRP A 166 -4.02 13.12 11.59
CA TRP A 166 -5.38 12.58 11.72
C TRP A 166 -6.27 12.89 10.51
N LEU A 167 -5.95 13.93 9.72
CA LEU A 167 -6.77 14.34 8.57
C LEU A 167 -6.97 13.23 7.53
N PRO A 168 -5.93 12.48 7.09
CA PRO A 168 -6.13 11.33 6.19
C PRO A 168 -7.08 10.28 6.75
N ILE A 169 -7.08 10.04 8.06
CA ILE A 169 -7.95 9.07 8.72
C ILE A 169 -9.40 9.53 8.62
N VAL A 170 -9.68 10.81 8.89
CA VAL A 170 -11.03 11.39 8.73
C VAL A 170 -11.50 11.32 7.28
N VAL A 171 -10.66 11.71 6.33
CA VAL A 171 -10.98 11.63 4.90
C VAL A 171 -11.35 10.19 4.52
N TYR A 172 -10.59 9.20 4.98
CA TYR A 172 -10.87 7.80 4.71
C TYR A 172 -12.19 7.32 5.33
N VAL A 173 -12.46 7.69 6.59
CA VAL A 173 -13.70 7.32 7.30
C VAL A 173 -14.94 7.86 6.59
N LEU A 174 -14.86 9.08 6.04
CA LEU A 174 -15.95 9.70 5.29
C LEU A 174 -16.08 9.15 3.87
N ALA A 175 -14.97 8.94 3.17
CA ALA A 175 -14.98 8.50 1.78
C ALA A 175 -15.42 7.03 1.64
N THR A 176 -14.99 6.15 2.54
CA THR A 176 -15.23 4.70 2.45
C THR A 176 -16.72 4.34 2.28
N PRO A 177 -17.65 4.75 3.16
CA PRO A 177 -19.05 4.36 3.02
C PRO A 177 -19.69 4.92 1.74
N LEU A 178 -19.29 6.12 1.29
CA LEU A 178 -19.78 6.71 0.04
C LEU A 178 -19.32 5.90 -1.18
N VAL A 179 -18.04 5.51 -1.21
CA VAL A 179 -17.48 4.69 -2.29
C VAL A 179 -18.12 3.31 -2.30
N LEU A 180 -18.23 2.65 -1.14
CA LEU A 180 -18.85 1.31 -1.06
C LEU A 180 -20.33 1.35 -1.43
N LEU A 181 -21.08 2.36 -0.97
CA LEU A 181 -22.48 2.54 -1.36
C LEU A 181 -22.62 2.73 -2.87
N PHE A 182 -21.78 3.56 -3.48
CA PHE A 182 -21.78 3.75 -4.92
C PHE A 182 -21.50 2.43 -5.66
N VAL A 183 -20.41 1.76 -5.29
CA VAL A 183 -19.94 0.52 -5.94
C VAL A 183 -20.98 -0.60 -5.85
N PHE A 184 -21.59 -0.81 -4.68
CA PHE A 184 -22.47 -1.97 -4.45
C PHE A 184 -23.95 -1.71 -4.74
N TRP A 185 -24.39 -0.44 -4.74
CA TRP A 185 -25.82 -0.12 -4.77
C TRP A 185 -26.25 0.78 -5.92
N ILE A 186 -25.32 1.58 -6.48
CA ILE A 186 -25.66 2.60 -7.50
C ILE A 186 -25.20 2.17 -8.89
N VAL A 187 -24.05 1.48 -9.01
CA VAL A 187 -23.47 1.12 -10.29
C VAL A 187 -24.38 0.12 -11.01
N PRO A 188 -24.92 0.46 -12.20
CA PRO A 188 -25.66 -0.49 -13.02
C PRO A 188 -24.72 -1.52 -13.64
N ASP A 189 -25.26 -2.70 -13.95
CA ASP A 189 -24.57 -3.78 -14.65
C ASP A 189 -24.21 -3.37 -16.09
N GLY A 190 -23.09 -2.66 -16.25
CA GLY A 190 -22.56 -2.18 -17.52
C GLY A 190 -22.76 -0.68 -17.76
N GLY A 191 -21.71 0.00 -18.22
CA GLY A 191 -21.74 1.42 -18.60
C GLY A 191 -20.66 2.28 -17.95
N PRO A 192 -20.72 3.62 -18.11
CA PRO A 192 -19.71 4.54 -17.59
C PRO A 192 -19.61 4.54 -16.05
N GLY A 193 -20.67 4.09 -15.35
CA GLY A 193 -20.66 3.92 -13.89
C GLY A 193 -19.58 2.95 -13.39
N VAL A 194 -19.25 1.92 -14.19
CA VAL A 194 -18.18 0.96 -13.86
C VAL A 194 -16.81 1.65 -13.83
N ILE A 195 -16.54 2.53 -14.79
CA ILE A 195 -15.27 3.29 -14.86
C ILE A 195 -15.14 4.19 -13.63
N VAL A 196 -16.22 4.89 -13.26
CA VAL A 196 -16.24 5.73 -12.05
C VAL A 196 -16.02 4.89 -10.80
N ALA A 197 -16.65 3.71 -10.70
CA ALA A 197 -16.49 2.80 -9.58
C ALA A 197 -15.04 2.33 -9.43
N VAL A 198 -14.40 1.92 -10.53
CA VAL A 198 -12.99 1.52 -10.56
C VAL A 198 -12.09 2.65 -10.11
N LEU A 199 -12.30 3.88 -10.62
CA LEU A 199 -11.52 5.05 -10.22
C LEU A 199 -11.71 5.40 -8.73
N LEU A 200 -12.93 5.31 -8.21
CA LEU A 200 -13.22 5.56 -6.80
C LEU A 200 -12.58 4.50 -5.89
N LEU A 201 -12.66 3.22 -6.25
CA LEU A 201 -11.97 2.14 -5.55
C LEU A 201 -10.46 2.34 -5.57
N PHE A 202 -9.90 2.73 -6.71
CA PHE A 202 -8.48 3.02 -6.84
C PHE A 202 -8.03 4.18 -5.94
N CYS A 203 -8.79 5.28 -5.91
CA CYS A 203 -8.58 6.38 -4.96
C CYS A 203 -8.71 5.92 -3.50
N LEU A 204 -9.67 5.03 -3.21
CA LEU A 204 -9.87 4.49 -1.87
C LEU A 204 -8.68 3.68 -1.38
N VAL A 205 -7.99 2.94 -2.26
CA VAL A 205 -6.75 2.23 -1.92
C VAL A 205 -5.66 3.21 -1.49
N PHE A 206 -5.46 4.31 -2.23
CA PHE A 206 -4.51 5.35 -1.80
C PHE A 206 -4.88 5.98 -0.46
N ALA A 207 -6.17 6.23 -0.24
CA ALA A 207 -6.67 6.74 1.03
C ALA A 207 -6.42 5.74 2.17
N ALA A 208 -6.57 4.43 1.93
CA ALA A 208 -6.25 3.38 2.89
C ALA A 208 -4.75 3.37 3.24
N VAL A 209 -3.86 3.47 2.24
CA VAL A 209 -2.41 3.55 2.45
C VAL A 209 -2.04 4.79 3.27
N ALA A 210 -2.61 5.94 2.91
CA ALA A 210 -2.41 7.20 3.64
C ALA A 210 -2.89 7.09 5.10
N THR A 211 -4.00 6.39 5.35
CA THR A 211 -4.57 6.14 6.68
C THR A 211 -3.65 5.27 7.53
N VAL A 212 -3.11 4.19 6.97
CA VAL A 212 -2.12 3.35 7.68
C VAL A 212 -0.87 4.16 8.04
N MET A 213 -0.36 4.96 7.10
CA MET A 213 0.77 5.86 7.38
C MET A 213 0.45 6.89 8.45
N ALA A 214 -0.77 7.44 8.43
CA ALA A 214 -1.27 8.37 9.41
C ALA A 214 -1.32 7.76 10.82
N PHE A 215 -1.81 6.54 10.99
CA PHE A 215 -1.80 5.86 12.30
C PHE A 215 -0.39 5.75 12.88
N VAL A 216 0.57 5.30 12.06
CA VAL A 216 1.97 5.14 12.52
C VAL A 216 2.56 6.49 12.93
N LYS A 217 2.28 7.56 12.16
CA LYS A 217 2.82 8.89 12.44
C LYS A 217 2.15 9.55 13.64
N ASP A 218 0.84 9.52 13.71
CA ASP A 218 0.07 10.16 14.78
C ASP A 218 0.29 9.44 16.12
N ALA A 219 0.31 8.10 16.13
CA ALA A 219 0.65 7.33 17.33
C ALA A 219 2.05 7.66 17.85
N GLY A 220 3.04 7.79 16.95
CA GLY A 220 4.40 8.21 17.31
C GLY A 220 4.40 9.60 17.96
N THR A 221 3.67 10.57 17.39
CA THR A 221 3.57 11.92 17.97
C THR A 221 2.90 11.93 19.34
N LEU A 222 1.86 11.12 19.55
CA LEU A 222 1.17 11.02 20.85
C LEU A 222 2.05 10.40 21.92
N VAL A 223 2.82 9.36 21.56
CA VAL A 223 3.78 8.73 22.46
C VAL A 223 4.93 9.69 22.79
N ASP A 224 5.40 10.48 21.82
CA ASP A 224 6.43 11.51 21.99
C ASP A 224 6.02 12.64 22.92
N ALA A 225 4.79 13.11 22.77
CA ALA A 225 4.25 14.16 23.62
C ALA A 225 3.72 13.67 24.98
N ARG A 226 3.90 12.37 25.31
CA ARG A 226 3.37 11.73 26.54
C ARG A 226 1.88 12.02 26.75
N ALA A 227 1.10 11.95 25.67
CA ALA A 227 -0.34 12.16 25.73
C ALA A 227 -1.01 11.20 26.71
N ALA A 228 -2.15 11.61 27.28
CA ALA A 228 -2.91 10.83 28.25
C ALA A 228 -3.37 9.46 27.69
N TRP A 229 -3.47 9.35 26.36
CA TRP A 229 -3.74 8.10 25.67
C TRP A 229 -2.60 7.74 24.72
N GLN A 230 -2.13 6.50 24.84
CA GLN A 230 -1.11 5.92 23.98
C GLN A 230 -1.76 4.81 23.14
N PRO A 231 -2.04 5.06 21.85
CA PRO A 231 -2.64 4.04 21.00
C PRO A 231 -1.69 2.86 20.83
N LEU A 232 -2.22 1.64 20.98
CA LEU A 232 -1.54 0.43 20.52
C LEU A 232 -1.55 0.41 18.99
N SER A 233 -0.65 1.16 18.38
CA SER A 233 -0.55 1.35 16.92
C SER A 233 -0.44 0.04 16.15
N VAL A 234 0.21 -0.98 16.73
CA VAL A 234 0.23 -2.34 16.18
C VAL A 234 -1.18 -2.86 15.93
N ALA A 235 -2.11 -2.69 16.87
CA ALA A 235 -3.46 -3.22 16.73
C ALA A 235 -4.24 -2.52 15.61
N TYR A 236 -4.08 -1.20 15.45
CA TYR A 236 -4.76 -0.43 14.40
C TYR A 236 -4.23 -0.73 12.99
N VAL A 237 -2.96 -1.12 12.86
CA VAL A 237 -2.35 -1.45 11.56
C VAL A 237 -2.47 -2.95 11.25
N ALA A 238 -2.15 -3.82 12.20
CA ALA A 238 -2.15 -5.27 12.01
C ALA A 238 -3.57 -5.87 12.04
N GLY A 239 -4.51 -5.23 12.74
CA GLY A 239 -5.90 -5.70 12.82
C GLY A 239 -6.55 -5.86 11.45
N PRO A 240 -6.60 -4.81 10.60
CA PRO A 240 -7.14 -4.90 9.25
C PRO A 240 -6.43 -5.93 8.36
N VAL A 241 -5.10 -6.07 8.50
CA VAL A 241 -4.31 -7.09 7.77
C VAL A 241 -4.67 -8.50 8.22
N GLY A 242 -4.90 -8.71 9.52
CA GLY A 242 -5.38 -9.98 10.07
C GLY A 242 -6.78 -10.33 9.54
N VAL A 243 -7.67 -9.34 9.43
CA VAL A 243 -9.00 -9.54 8.82
C VAL A 243 -8.89 -9.89 7.34
N TYR A 244 -8.01 -9.22 6.58
CA TYR A 244 -7.72 -9.59 5.19
C TYR A 244 -7.34 -11.07 5.07
N ALA A 245 -6.35 -11.52 5.87
CA ALA A 245 -5.86 -12.89 5.82
C ALA A 245 -6.96 -13.91 6.19
N LEU A 246 -7.77 -13.59 7.19
CA LEU A 246 -8.89 -14.42 7.60
C LEU A 246 -9.97 -14.52 6.52
N VAL A 247 -10.37 -13.40 5.93
CA VAL A 247 -11.39 -13.37 4.87
C VAL A 247 -10.87 -14.10 3.62
N TYR A 248 -9.61 -13.89 3.25
CA TYR A 248 -8.97 -14.64 2.16
C TYR A 248 -9.01 -16.15 2.40
N LEU A 249 -8.63 -16.60 3.59
CA LEU A 249 -8.65 -18.01 3.96
C LEU A 249 -10.07 -18.59 3.87
N VAL A 250 -11.05 -17.90 4.45
CA VAL A 250 -12.46 -18.34 4.43
C VAL A 250 -13.00 -18.38 3.00
N ALA A 251 -12.72 -17.36 2.19
CA ALA A 251 -13.15 -17.30 0.80
C ALA A 251 -12.49 -18.41 -0.05
N SER A 252 -11.22 -18.71 0.21
CA SER A 252 -10.48 -19.80 -0.45
C SER A 252 -11.06 -21.16 -0.09
N LEU A 253 -11.33 -21.40 1.20
CA LEU A 253 -11.98 -22.64 1.68
C LEU A 253 -13.40 -22.81 1.12
N ARG A 254 -14.10 -21.71 0.86
CA ARG A 254 -15.43 -21.69 0.23
C ARG A 254 -15.40 -21.70 -1.29
N GLN A 255 -14.21 -21.78 -1.91
CA GLN A 255 -14.04 -21.73 -3.36
C GLN A 255 -14.74 -20.51 -3.99
N SER A 256 -14.63 -19.34 -3.35
CA SER A 256 -15.10 -18.09 -3.94
C SER A 256 -14.47 -17.88 -5.32
N ILE A 257 -15.21 -17.21 -6.20
CA ILE A 257 -14.75 -16.89 -7.56
C ILE A 257 -13.49 -16.01 -7.51
N HIS A 258 -13.41 -15.10 -6.51
CA HIS A 258 -12.27 -14.20 -6.36
C HIS A 258 -11.91 -13.94 -4.89
N PRO A 259 -11.26 -14.90 -4.20
CA PRO A 259 -10.89 -14.76 -2.80
C PRO A 259 -10.05 -13.51 -2.46
N PRO A 260 -9.09 -13.05 -3.29
CA PRO A 260 -8.38 -11.79 -3.06
C PRO A 260 -9.29 -10.56 -3.04
N GLY A 261 -10.31 -10.53 -3.90
CA GLY A 261 -11.28 -9.44 -3.94
C GLY A 261 -12.10 -9.37 -2.66
N ASP A 262 -12.64 -10.51 -2.23
CA ASP A 262 -13.38 -10.62 -0.96
C ASP A 262 -12.54 -10.14 0.23
N ALA A 263 -11.28 -10.59 0.27
CA ALA A 263 -10.32 -10.19 1.31
C ALA A 263 -10.04 -8.69 1.30
N MET A 264 -9.92 -8.08 0.12
CA MET A 264 -9.72 -6.64 -0.03
C MET A 264 -10.90 -5.83 0.54
N TYR A 265 -12.13 -6.25 0.29
CA TYR A 265 -13.31 -5.62 0.91
C TYR A 265 -13.32 -5.82 2.43
N GLY A 266 -12.96 -7.01 2.90
CA GLY A 266 -12.77 -7.27 4.34
C GLY A 266 -11.75 -6.34 4.99
N PHE A 267 -10.61 -6.12 4.33
CA PHE A 267 -9.59 -5.16 4.76
C PHE A 267 -10.13 -3.74 4.84
N VAL A 268 -10.82 -3.27 3.80
CA VAL A 268 -11.38 -1.91 3.74
C VAL A 268 -12.37 -1.67 4.88
N VAL A 269 -13.29 -2.61 5.11
CA VAL A 269 -14.28 -2.50 6.20
C VAL A 269 -13.61 -2.54 7.56
N ALA A 270 -12.62 -3.43 7.76
CA ALA A 270 -11.89 -3.50 9.01
C ALA A 270 -11.07 -2.22 9.28
N LEU A 271 -10.37 -1.70 8.27
CA LEU A 271 -9.63 -0.46 8.37
C LEU A 271 -10.54 0.73 8.66
N TRP A 272 -11.73 0.77 8.07
CA TRP A 272 -12.74 1.79 8.36
C TRP A 272 -13.20 1.73 9.82
N ALA A 273 -13.52 0.54 10.33
CA ALA A 273 -13.91 0.36 11.73
C ALA A 273 -12.77 0.74 12.69
N SER A 274 -11.53 0.30 12.41
CA SER A 274 -10.35 0.67 13.20
C SER A 274 -10.12 2.19 13.19
N SER A 275 -10.29 2.84 12.04
CA SER A 275 -10.19 4.30 11.90
C SER A 275 -11.25 5.03 12.72
N LEU A 276 -12.49 4.56 12.70
CA LEU A 276 -13.56 5.15 13.49
C LEU A 276 -13.26 5.05 14.99
N VAL A 277 -12.86 3.86 15.47
CA VAL A 277 -12.48 3.65 16.88
C VAL A 277 -11.28 4.52 17.27
N TYR A 278 -10.30 4.66 16.37
CA TYR A 278 -9.14 5.51 16.60
C TYR A 278 -9.55 6.98 16.82
N LEU A 279 -10.34 7.55 15.91
CA LEU A 279 -10.79 8.94 16.00
C LEU A 279 -11.65 9.20 17.24
N ILE A 280 -12.52 8.26 17.61
CA ILE A 280 -13.34 8.37 18.84
C ILE A 280 -12.43 8.42 20.08
N ASN A 281 -11.43 7.54 20.16
CA ASN A 281 -10.49 7.54 21.28
C ASN A 281 -9.63 8.80 21.28
N ARG A 282 -9.12 9.21 20.12
CA ARG A 282 -8.33 10.44 19.96
C ARG A 282 -9.12 11.66 20.43
N HIS A 283 -10.37 11.82 19.98
CA HIS A 283 -11.24 12.91 20.42
C HIS A 283 -11.46 12.90 21.93
N ARG A 284 -11.73 11.72 22.51
CA ARG A 284 -12.01 11.58 23.94
C ARG A 284 -10.82 11.94 24.83
N TYR A 285 -9.60 11.58 24.43
CA TYR A 285 -8.41 11.70 25.28
C TYR A 285 -7.50 12.88 24.93
N VAL A 286 -7.59 13.40 23.70
CA VAL A 286 -6.73 14.47 23.18
C VAL A 286 -7.54 15.72 22.81
N GLY A 287 -8.87 15.62 22.68
CA GLY A 287 -9.76 16.74 22.37
C GLY A 287 -9.91 17.05 20.87
N THR A 288 -9.01 16.54 20.02
CA THR A 288 -9.10 16.65 18.56
C THR A 288 -9.51 15.30 17.94
N PRO A 289 -10.40 15.30 16.93
CA PRO A 289 -10.85 14.08 16.27
C PRO A 289 -9.72 13.32 15.57
#